data_AF-A0A7Z9SIX0-F1
#
_entry.id   AF-A0A7Z9SIX0-F1
#
_cell.length_a   1.000
_cell.length_b   1.000
_cell.length_c   1.000
_cell.angle_alpha   90.00
_cell.angle_beta   90.00
_cell.angle_gamma   90.00
#
_symmetry.space_group_name_H-M   'P 1'
#
loop_
_entity.id
_entity.type
_entity.pdbx_description
1 polymer ?
#
loop_
_entity_poly.entity_id
_entity_poly.type
_entity_poly.pdbx_seq_one_letter_code
_entity_poly.pdbx_strand_id
1 'polypeptide(L)' 'SGWYFAHPESRYFGVAKINQQQVKNYASRKGISVEQAERLLSPNLE' A
#
# COMPACT_ATOMS: atom_id res chain seq x y z
N SER A 1 6.76 16.72 0.28
CA SER A 1 6.36 16.75 1.70
C SER A 1 6.15 15.32 2.18
N GLY A 2 6.25 15.07 3.49
CA GLY A 2 6.13 13.72 4.07
C GLY A 2 5.25 13.72 5.33
N TRP A 3 5.21 12.57 6.01
CA TRP A 3 4.42 12.37 7.23
C TRP A 3 5.33 12.33 8.47
N TYR A 4 4.85 12.86 9.59
CA TYR A 4 5.54 12.81 10.88
C TYR A 4 4.96 11.70 11.76
N PHE A 5 5.84 10.87 12.32
CA PHE A 5 5.50 9.83 13.30
C PHE A 5 6.34 10.05 14.57
N ALA A 6 5.70 10.07 15.74
CA ALA A 6 6.37 10.38 17.03
C ALA A 6 6.47 9.17 17.99
N HIS A 7 5.97 7.99 17.59
CA HIS A 7 6.05 6.80 18.44
C HIS A 7 7.51 6.32 18.53
N PRO A 8 8.07 6.05 19.73
CA PRO A 8 9.50 5.79 19.93
C PRO A 8 10.01 4.56 19.16
N GLU A 9 9.14 3.60 18.89
CA GLU A 9 9.48 2.39 18.12
C GLU A 9 9.25 2.54 16.60
N SER A 10 8.85 3.73 16.12
CA SER A 10 8.65 3.98 14.70
C SER A 10 9.97 3.82 13.94
N ARG A 11 9.94 3.06 12.85
CA ARG A 11 11.09 2.86 11.97
C ARG A 11 10.65 2.72 10.52
N TYR A 12 11.55 3.05 9.60
CA TYR A 12 11.36 2.75 8.19
C TYR A 12 11.45 1.25 7.96
N PHE A 13 10.60 0.73 7.10
CA PHE A 13 10.65 -0.66 6.63
C PHE A 13 10.11 -0.75 5.20
N GLY A 14 10.58 -1.74 4.45
CA GLY A 14 10.05 -2.04 3.12
C GLY A 14 8.73 -2.82 3.23
N VAL A 15 7.74 -2.45 2.41
CA VAL A 15 6.40 -3.09 2.40
C VAL A 15 6.41 -4.51 1.81
N ALA A 16 7.48 -4.89 1.08
CA ALA A 16 7.61 -6.16 0.35
C ALA A 16 6.52 -6.36 -0.72
N LYS A 17 6.40 -7.60 -1.22
CA LYS A 17 5.35 -7.98 -2.16
C LYS A 17 4.01 -8.13 -1.44
N ILE A 18 2.93 -7.77 -2.12
CA ILE A 18 1.55 -7.86 -1.64
C ILE A 18 0.74 -8.75 -2.55
N ASN A 19 -0.21 -9.47 -1.97
CA ASN A 19 -1.09 -10.38 -2.71
C ASN A 19 -2.35 -9.67 -3.23
N GLN A 20 -3.09 -10.36 -4.11
CA GLN A 20 -4.34 -9.82 -4.68
C GLN A 20 -5.39 -9.42 -3.63
N GLN A 21 -5.44 -10.12 -2.49
CA GLN A 21 -6.41 -9.80 -1.44
C GLN A 21 -6.12 -8.43 -0.82
N GLN A 22 -4.84 -8.09 -0.61
CA GLN A 22 -4.42 -6.77 -0.14
C GLN A 22 -4.72 -5.67 -1.17
N VAL A 23 -4.53 -5.95 -2.46
CA VAL A 23 -4.86 -5.00 -3.55
C VAL A 23 -6.36 -4.69 -3.56
N LYS A 24 -7.22 -5.72 -3.49
CA LYS A 24 -8.68 -5.54 -3.45
C LYS A 24 -9.13 -4.72 -2.24
N ASN A 25 -8.53 -4.97 -1.08
CA ASN A 25 -8.81 -4.19 0.13
C ASN A 25 -8.38 -2.72 -0.02
N TYR A 26 -7.20 -2.48 -0.60
CA TYR A 26 -6.73 -1.12 -0.89
C TYR A 26 -7.68 -0.38 -1.85
N ALA A 27 -8.09 -1.04 -2.94
CA ALA A 27 -9.01 -0.49 -3.93
C ALA A 27 -10.34 -0.07 -3.28
N SER A 28 -10.93 -0.95 -2.47
CA SER A 28 -12.17 -0.66 -1.72
C SER A 28 -12.01 0.51 -0.74
N ARG A 29 -10.94 0.55 0.05
CA ARG A 29 -10.68 1.64 1.00
C ARG A 29 -10.45 2.99 0.34
N LYS A 30 -9.94 2.99 -0.90
CA LYS A 30 -9.67 4.18 -1.69
C LYS A 30 -10.82 4.56 -2.63
N GLY A 31 -11.83 3.70 -2.80
CA GLY A 31 -12.94 3.93 -3.72
C GLY A 31 -12.51 3.93 -5.20
N ILE A 32 -11.48 3.16 -5.55
CA ILE A 32 -10.94 3.05 -6.92
C ILE A 32 -11.12 1.63 -7.46
N SER A 33 -10.95 1.44 -8.77
CA SER A 33 -11.02 0.10 -9.37
C SER A 33 -9.80 -0.76 -8.97
N VAL A 34 -9.94 -2.08 -9.08
CA VAL A 34 -8.82 -3.01 -8.80
C VAL A 34 -7.68 -2.78 -9.80
N GLU A 35 -8.00 -2.55 -11.07
CA GLU A 35 -7.03 -2.27 -12.13
C GLU A 35 -6.24 -0.97 -11.86
N GLN A 36 -6.92 0.06 -11.34
CA GLN A 36 -6.25 1.29 -10.91
C GLN A 36 -5.33 1.05 -9.71
N ALA A 37 -5.75 0.22 -8.74
CA ALA A 37 -4.92 -0.16 -7.61
C ALA A 37 -3.68 -0.95 -8.05
N GLU A 38 -3.84 -1.92 -8.95
CA GLU A 38 -2.72 -2.70 -9.51
C GLU A 38 -1.70 -1.81 -10.22
N ARG A 39 -2.16 -0.80 -10.99
CA ARG A 39 -1.29 0.18 -11.64
C ARG A 39 -0.52 1.04 -10.64
N LEU A 40 -1.15 1.44 -9.54
CA LEU A 40 -0.49 2.26 -8.51
C LEU A 40 0.49 1.45 -7.66
N LEU A 41 0.19 0.17 -7.45
CA LEU A 41 0.96 -0.73 -6.57
C LEU A 41 1.88 -1.68 -7.36
N SER A 42 2.04 -1.48 -8.67
CA SER A 42 2.75 -2.41 -9.57
C SER A 42 4.15 -2.83 -9.07
N PRO A 43 4.99 -1.95 -8.48
CA PRO A 43 6.30 -2.36 -7.96
C PRO A 43 6.22 -3.42 -6.84
N ASN A 44 5.09 -3.43 -6.12
CA ASN A 44 4.85 -4.24 -4.93
C ASN A 44 3.96 -5.46 -5.18
N LEU A 45 3.49 -5.74 -6.41
CA LEU A 45 2.70 -6.95 -6.66
C LEU A 45 3.58 -8.20 -6.73
N GLU A 46 3.10 -9.31 -6.16
CA GLU A 46 3.66 -10.65 -6.39
C GLU A 46 3.75 -11.00 -7.88
#